data_AF-A0A4R4TTY1-F1
#
_entry.id   AF-A0A4R4TTY1-F1
#
_cell.length_a   1.000
_cell.length_b   1.000
_cell.length_c   1.000
_cell.angle_alpha   90.00
_cell.angle_beta   90.00
_cell.angle_gamma   90.00
#
_symmetry.space_group_name_H-M   'P 1'
#
loop_
_entity.id
_entity.type
_entity.pdbx_description
1 polymer ?
#
loop_
_entity_poly.entity_id
_entity_poly.type
_entity_poly.pdbx_seq_one_letter_code
_entity_poly.pdbx_strand_id
1 'polypeptide(L)'
;MTTGRLRVLSGIQPTAGSFHLGNYLGAVREWVALQETHDAFYMVVDLHAITIPQDPAELRASTRLAAAQLLGAGVDPARCTLFVQSHVPEHTQLAWVMNCLTRFGEASRMTQFKDKAAKQGAEGTSVGLFTYPVLQAADILLYHANQVPVGEDQRQHVELTRDVGQRFNSLYGETLTLPDAYIPKAAAKIYDLQDPSAKMSKSATSDKGVVWLMDEPKVSAKKFRSAVTDAGTEVRYDPEAKPGVSNLLTVYSALTGISVGEIEEKFTGQLYGPLKVEVAELFADWVAPFRARVNEFLDDSAQLDAILAEGAAKDWLPLLMVDGHDLDPTMGSVVYAAFAAAMAIGRFSGGFVIDRLGRAGTVRASAVSGAAGLALVIFADHPVLAGAAVFFWGLGAALGFPIALSAAGDSGPNATARVSLVAMIGYIAFLVGPPSLGFLGDHYGLRSAMIAVLVFVAAAAFLAPAVGRRPARAGAEHRAGAGRLEETA
;
A
#
# COMPACT_ATOMS: atom_id res chain seq x y z
N MET A 1 10.97 -11.64 15.53
CA MET A 1 10.84 -10.81 16.74
C MET A 1 9.45 -10.22 16.70
N THR A 2 8.53 -10.63 17.59
CA THR A 2 7.44 -9.73 17.96
C THR A 2 8.12 -8.54 18.61
N THR A 3 8.26 -7.46 17.84
CA THR A 3 8.71 -6.19 18.41
C THR A 3 7.77 -5.92 19.57
N GLY A 4 8.28 -5.58 20.77
CA GLY A 4 7.44 -5.16 21.90
C GLY A 4 6.65 -3.86 21.64
N ARG A 5 6.49 -3.49 20.37
CA ARG A 5 5.72 -2.37 19.85
C ARG A 5 4.28 -2.82 19.70
N LEU A 6 3.36 -1.96 20.12
CA LEU A 6 1.93 -2.18 19.90
C LEU A 6 1.65 -2.22 18.39
N ARG A 7 0.70 -3.05 17.99
CA ARG A 7 0.24 -3.15 16.62
C ARG A 7 -0.87 -2.16 16.36
N VAL A 8 -0.76 -1.42 15.26
CA VAL A 8 -1.83 -0.52 14.79
C VAL A 8 -2.33 -0.97 13.44
N LEU A 9 -3.63 -0.80 13.21
CA LEU A 9 -4.23 -0.98 11.90
C LEU A 9 -5.03 0.27 11.53
N SER A 10 -4.84 0.76 10.30
CA SER A 10 -5.63 1.86 9.77
C SER A 10 -6.02 1.62 8.32
N GLY A 11 -7.30 1.88 8.01
CA GLY A 11 -7.84 1.79 6.66
C GLY A 11 -8.17 3.16 6.08
N ILE A 12 -7.82 3.39 4.81
CA ILE A 12 -8.26 4.57 4.06
C ILE A 12 -9.12 4.17 2.87
N GLN A 13 -10.28 4.80 2.76
CA GLN A 13 -11.18 4.54 1.64
C GLN A 13 -10.59 5.14 0.36
N PRO A 14 -10.53 4.38 -0.76
CA PRO A 14 -10.17 4.92 -2.06
C PRO A 14 -11.34 5.79 -2.53
N THR A 15 -11.25 7.09 -2.32
CA THR A 15 -12.29 8.03 -2.72
C THR A 15 -11.98 8.66 -4.05
N ALA A 16 -13.02 8.87 -4.86
CA ALA A 16 -12.92 9.58 -6.12
C ALA A 16 -12.31 10.97 -5.90
N GLY A 17 -11.10 11.19 -6.43
CA GLY A 17 -10.52 12.53 -6.53
C GLY A 17 -9.58 12.99 -5.41
N SER A 18 -8.59 12.18 -5.01
CA SER A 18 -7.48 12.57 -4.10
C SER A 18 -7.84 12.63 -2.61
N PHE A 19 -6.82 12.59 -1.75
CA PHE A 19 -6.96 13.05 -0.37
C PHE A 19 -7.08 14.58 -0.36
N HIS A 20 -7.84 15.11 0.60
CA HIS A 20 -7.83 16.54 0.90
C HIS A 20 -6.96 16.84 2.11
N LEU A 21 -6.55 18.10 2.26
CA LEU A 21 -5.65 18.56 3.32
C LEU A 21 -6.10 18.13 4.72
N GLY A 22 -7.40 18.22 5.01
CA GLY A 22 -7.96 17.78 6.29
C GLY A 22 -7.79 16.28 6.59
N ASN A 23 -7.84 15.39 5.59
CA ASN A 23 -7.55 13.96 5.79
C ASN A 23 -6.06 13.74 6.01
N TYR A 24 -5.21 14.47 5.28
CA TYR A 24 -3.77 14.34 5.43
C TYR A 24 -3.28 14.76 6.82
N LEU A 25 -3.62 15.98 7.25
CA LEU A 25 -3.20 16.49 8.56
C LEU A 25 -3.89 15.80 9.73
N GLY A 26 -5.10 15.26 9.49
CA GLY A 26 -5.89 14.58 10.52
C GLY A 26 -5.55 13.11 10.73
N ALA A 27 -4.97 12.42 9.73
CA ALA A 27 -4.71 10.98 9.80
C ALA A 27 -3.36 10.59 9.17
N VAL A 28 -3.16 10.85 7.88
CA VAL A 28 -2.01 10.30 7.13
C VAL A 28 -0.67 10.77 7.71
N ARG A 29 -0.56 12.02 8.15
CA ARG A 29 0.65 12.53 8.81
C ARG A 29 0.98 11.76 10.10
N GLU A 30 -0.03 11.39 10.87
CA GLU A 30 0.16 10.57 12.08
C GLU A 30 0.58 9.14 11.72
N TRP A 31 0.07 8.58 10.62
CA TRP A 31 0.47 7.24 10.15
C TRP A 31 1.97 7.17 9.86
N VAL A 32 2.52 8.20 9.21
CA VAL A 32 3.98 8.29 8.97
C VAL A 32 4.78 8.34 10.28
N ALA A 33 4.22 8.87 11.37
CA ALA A 33 4.86 8.83 12.69
C ALA A 33 4.67 7.48 13.40
N LEU A 34 3.50 6.85 13.24
CA LEU A 34 3.18 5.59 13.89
C LEU A 34 4.03 4.43 13.38
N GLN A 35 4.39 4.38 12.09
CA GLN A 35 5.29 3.33 11.57
C GLN A 35 6.68 3.30 12.25
N GLU A 36 7.12 4.39 12.89
CA GLU A 36 8.38 4.41 13.64
C GLU A 36 8.27 3.77 15.02
N THR A 37 7.08 3.86 15.62
CA THR A 37 6.83 3.51 17.03
C THR A 37 6.03 2.22 17.19
N HIS A 38 5.30 1.80 16.16
CA HIS A 38 4.36 0.69 16.17
C HIS A 38 4.67 -0.35 15.09
N ASP A 39 4.13 -1.56 15.26
CA ASP A 39 3.98 -2.52 14.17
C ASP A 39 2.74 -2.10 13.36
N ALA A 40 2.95 -1.39 12.24
CA ALA A 40 1.90 -0.65 11.56
C ALA A 40 1.37 -1.35 10.30
N PHE A 41 0.04 -1.45 10.21
CA PHE A 41 -0.70 -1.97 9.07
C PHE A 41 -1.57 -0.87 8.47
N TYR A 42 -1.34 -0.56 7.20
CA TYR A 42 -2.10 0.40 6.43
C TYR A 42 -2.77 -0.28 5.25
N MET A 43 -4.07 -0.08 5.09
CA MET A 43 -4.81 -0.70 4.01
C MET A 43 -5.66 0.29 3.23
N VAL A 44 -5.72 0.09 1.91
CA VAL A 44 -6.71 0.74 1.05
C VAL A 44 -7.97 -0.11 1.06
N VAL A 45 -9.06 0.41 1.63
CA VAL A 45 -10.30 -0.36 1.88
C VAL A 45 -11.28 -0.31 0.71
N ASP A 46 -10.94 -0.99 -0.37
CA ASP A 46 -11.77 -1.05 -1.59
C ASP A 46 -13.04 -1.89 -1.42
N LEU A 47 -13.06 -2.91 -0.54
CA LEU A 47 -14.30 -3.64 -0.21
C LEU A 47 -15.31 -2.77 0.54
N HIS A 48 -14.83 -1.85 1.38
CA HIS A 48 -15.71 -0.84 2.00
C HIS A 48 -16.24 0.18 0.98
N ALA A 49 -15.47 0.48 -0.07
CA ALA A 49 -15.88 1.45 -1.09
C ALA A 49 -17.09 0.99 -1.90
N ILE A 50 -17.22 -0.31 -2.18
CA ILE A 50 -18.32 -0.88 -2.96
C ILE A 50 -19.63 -1.04 -2.18
N THR A 51 -19.69 -0.61 -0.91
CA THR A 51 -20.94 -0.55 -0.13
C THR A 51 -21.94 0.47 -0.68
N ILE A 52 -21.44 1.39 -1.51
CA ILE A 52 -22.19 2.33 -2.34
C ILE A 52 -21.82 2.14 -3.82
N PRO A 53 -22.63 2.58 -4.79
CA PRO A 53 -22.32 2.45 -6.22
C PRO A 53 -20.97 3.10 -6.57
N GLN A 54 -20.20 2.43 -7.42
CA GLN A 54 -18.89 2.87 -7.91
C GLN A 54 -18.80 2.69 -9.42
N ASP A 55 -18.08 3.57 -10.10
CA ASP A 55 -17.56 3.25 -11.43
C ASP A 55 -16.34 2.32 -11.28
N PRO A 56 -16.29 1.14 -11.92
CA PRO A 56 -15.19 0.20 -11.76
C PRO A 56 -13.81 0.74 -12.21
N ALA A 57 -13.77 1.58 -13.23
CA ALA A 57 -12.51 2.14 -13.73
C ALA A 57 -12.00 3.23 -12.77
N GLU A 58 -12.90 4.09 -12.29
CA GLU A 58 -12.59 5.12 -11.30
C GLU A 58 -12.17 4.53 -9.96
N LEU A 59 -12.83 3.46 -9.48
CA LEU A 59 -12.44 2.77 -8.25
C LEU A 59 -11.03 2.20 -8.36
N ARG A 60 -10.73 1.52 -9.47
CA ARG A 60 -9.40 0.96 -9.72
C ARG A 60 -8.31 2.03 -9.76
N ALA A 61 -8.59 3.16 -10.42
CA ALA A 61 -7.68 4.30 -10.46
C ALA A 61 -7.52 4.94 -9.06
N SER A 62 -8.62 5.07 -8.31
CA SER A 62 -8.64 5.65 -6.96
C SER A 62 -7.90 4.79 -5.95
N THR A 63 -7.95 3.45 -6.07
CA THR A 63 -7.17 2.53 -5.22
C THR A 63 -5.67 2.73 -5.42
N ARG A 64 -5.21 2.79 -6.68
CA ARG A 64 -3.79 3.07 -6.98
C ARG A 64 -3.38 4.46 -6.52
N LEU A 65 -4.22 5.46 -6.77
CA LEU A 65 -3.97 6.84 -6.35
C LEU A 65 -3.90 6.97 -4.82
N ALA A 66 -4.75 6.24 -4.08
CA ALA A 66 -4.70 6.22 -2.61
C ALA A 66 -3.38 5.62 -2.12
N ALA A 67 -2.97 4.47 -2.67
CA ALA A 67 -1.68 3.85 -2.34
C ALA A 67 -0.48 4.76 -2.67
N ALA A 68 -0.44 5.33 -3.88
CA ALA A 68 0.62 6.24 -4.30
C ALA A 68 0.70 7.50 -3.43
N GLN A 69 -0.45 8.05 -3.00
CA GLN A 69 -0.48 9.17 -2.06
C GLN A 69 0.04 8.80 -0.67
N LEU A 70 -0.23 7.59 -0.16
CA LEU A 70 0.34 7.12 1.11
C LEU A 70 1.87 7.01 1.00
N LEU A 71 2.38 6.41 -0.07
CA LEU A 71 3.83 6.31 -0.33
C LEU A 71 4.46 7.71 -0.47
N GLY A 72 3.84 8.59 -1.26
CA GLY A 72 4.29 9.98 -1.44
C GLY A 72 4.25 10.82 -0.16
N ALA A 73 3.36 10.48 0.77
CA ALA A 73 3.29 11.08 2.10
C ALA A 73 4.42 10.64 3.04
N GLY A 74 5.08 9.52 2.75
CA GLY A 74 6.18 8.96 3.56
C GLY A 74 5.85 7.63 4.25
N VAL A 75 4.71 6.99 3.93
CA VAL A 75 4.48 5.60 4.35
C VAL A 75 5.51 4.71 3.64
N ASP A 76 6.28 3.97 4.42
CA ASP A 76 7.41 3.18 3.92
C ASP A 76 7.12 1.68 4.07
N PRO A 77 6.90 0.93 2.98
CA PRO A 77 6.68 -0.52 3.01
C PRO A 77 7.83 -1.33 3.63
N ALA A 78 9.01 -0.74 3.81
CA ALA A 78 10.10 -1.37 4.57
C ALA A 78 9.90 -1.28 6.09
N ARG A 79 9.06 -0.36 6.57
CA ARG A 79 8.80 -0.09 8.00
C ARG A 79 7.40 -0.50 8.46
N CYS A 80 6.46 -0.62 7.53
CA CYS A 80 5.07 -0.98 7.78
C CYS A 80 4.55 -1.97 6.73
N THR A 81 3.36 -2.53 6.95
CA THR A 81 2.64 -3.31 5.94
C THR A 81 1.63 -2.41 5.24
N LEU A 82 1.79 -2.20 3.93
CA LEU A 82 0.84 -1.48 3.09
C LEU A 82 0.21 -2.43 2.07
N PHE A 83 -1.12 -2.50 2.01
CA PHE A 83 -1.82 -3.42 1.10
C PHE A 83 -3.21 -2.90 0.66
N VAL A 84 -3.83 -3.61 -0.28
CA VAL A 84 -5.22 -3.38 -0.70
C VAL A 84 -6.09 -4.46 -0.07
N GLN A 85 -7.20 -4.06 0.54
CA GLN A 85 -8.07 -4.96 1.31
C GLN A 85 -8.55 -6.18 0.50
N SER A 86 -9.01 -5.96 -0.75
CA SER A 86 -9.47 -7.05 -1.62
C SER A 86 -8.39 -8.04 -2.06
N HIS A 87 -7.10 -7.72 -1.88
CA HIS A 87 -6.00 -8.63 -2.21
C HIS A 87 -5.79 -9.70 -1.14
N VAL A 88 -6.44 -9.56 0.03
CA VAL A 88 -6.32 -10.47 1.17
C VAL A 88 -7.69 -11.12 1.45
N PRO A 89 -7.96 -12.34 0.95
CA PRO A 89 -9.29 -12.96 1.01
C PRO A 89 -9.80 -13.20 2.43
N GLU A 90 -8.89 -13.34 3.40
CA GLU A 90 -9.16 -13.58 4.82
C GLU A 90 -10.07 -12.51 5.44
N HIS A 91 -10.02 -11.27 4.94
CA HIS A 91 -10.94 -10.21 5.35
C HIS A 91 -12.40 -10.61 5.14
N THR A 92 -12.73 -11.16 3.98
CA THR A 92 -14.10 -11.58 3.64
C THR A 92 -14.51 -12.86 4.36
N GLN A 93 -13.57 -13.79 4.53
CA GLN A 93 -13.80 -15.06 5.23
C GLN A 93 -14.07 -14.81 6.71
N LEU A 94 -13.25 -13.99 7.37
CA LEU A 94 -13.45 -13.64 8.77
C LEU A 94 -14.71 -12.79 8.96
N ALA A 95 -15.02 -11.88 8.03
CA ALA A 95 -16.26 -11.11 8.07
C ALA A 95 -17.51 -12.01 8.05
N TRP A 96 -17.49 -13.11 7.30
CA TRP A 96 -18.56 -14.09 7.33
C TRP A 96 -18.73 -14.73 8.70
N VAL A 97 -17.63 -15.14 9.35
CA VAL A 97 -17.65 -15.68 10.72
C VAL A 97 -18.19 -14.63 11.71
N MET A 98 -17.73 -13.38 11.60
CA MET A 98 -18.15 -12.28 12.47
C MET A 98 -19.63 -11.92 12.26
N ASN A 99 -20.19 -12.10 11.06
CA ASN A 99 -21.62 -11.94 10.81
C ASN A 99 -22.46 -12.91 11.63
N CYS A 100 -22.01 -14.17 11.76
CA CYS A 100 -22.70 -15.17 12.59
C CYS A 100 -22.69 -14.85 14.09
N LEU A 101 -21.76 -14.01 14.53
CA LEU A 101 -21.62 -13.60 15.93
C LEU A 101 -22.26 -12.24 16.21
N THR A 102 -22.47 -11.40 15.20
CA THR A 102 -23.03 -10.05 15.37
C THR A 102 -24.55 -10.10 15.45
N ARG A 103 -25.14 -9.49 16.48
CA ARG A 103 -26.61 -9.46 16.63
C ARG A 103 -27.19 -8.39 15.71
N PHE A 104 -28.32 -8.70 15.09
CA PHE A 104 -29.03 -7.78 14.20
C PHE A 104 -29.28 -6.38 14.82
N GLY A 105 -29.64 -6.35 16.12
CA GLY A 105 -29.86 -5.10 16.84
C GLY A 105 -28.62 -4.21 16.95
N GLU A 106 -27.43 -4.80 17.03
CA GLU A 106 -26.16 -4.06 17.13
C GLU A 106 -25.87 -3.35 15.81
N ALA A 107 -25.94 -4.08 14.69
CA ALA A 107 -25.75 -3.53 13.35
C ALA A 107 -26.80 -2.45 13.00
N SER A 108 -28.09 -2.71 13.27
CA SER A 108 -29.18 -1.76 12.97
C SER A 108 -29.20 -0.48 13.79
N ARG A 109 -28.45 -0.43 14.91
CA ARG A 109 -28.31 0.77 15.75
C ARG A 109 -27.12 1.67 15.36
N MET A 110 -26.28 1.26 14.42
CA MET A 110 -25.15 2.07 13.96
C MET A 110 -25.63 3.41 13.40
N THR A 111 -25.09 4.52 13.91
CA THR A 111 -25.52 5.88 13.52
C THR A 111 -25.23 6.13 12.05
N GLN A 112 -24.03 5.74 11.59
CA GLN A 112 -23.63 5.90 10.18
C GLN A 112 -24.51 5.10 9.23
N PHE A 113 -24.98 3.90 9.63
CA PHE A 113 -25.95 3.14 8.84
C PHE A 113 -27.27 3.91 8.73
N LYS A 114 -27.81 4.38 9.86
CA LYS A 114 -29.07 5.16 9.87
C LYS A 114 -28.99 6.41 9.01
N ASP A 115 -27.91 7.17 9.13
CA ASP A 115 -27.73 8.43 8.40
C ASP A 115 -27.60 8.18 6.88
N LYS A 116 -26.84 7.15 6.47
CA LYS A 116 -26.66 6.82 5.05
C LYS A 116 -27.92 6.16 4.46
N ALA A 117 -28.58 5.28 5.21
CA ALA A 117 -29.83 4.64 4.79
C ALA A 117 -30.98 5.66 4.64
N ALA A 118 -31.06 6.65 5.54
CA ALA A 118 -32.03 7.74 5.43
C ALA A 118 -31.83 8.58 4.16
N LYS A 119 -30.58 8.78 3.73
CA LYS A 119 -30.26 9.51 2.48
C LYS A 119 -30.53 8.70 1.21
N GLN A 120 -30.31 7.38 1.24
CA GLN A 120 -30.48 6.51 0.07
C GLN A 120 -31.91 5.96 -0.07
N GLY A 121 -32.70 5.97 1.00
CA GLY A 121 -33.99 5.31 1.05
C GLY A 121 -33.87 3.79 1.17
N ALA A 122 -34.98 3.13 1.51
CA ALA A 122 -34.99 1.68 1.75
C ALA A 122 -34.59 0.86 0.53
N GLU A 123 -34.98 1.28 -0.68
CA GLU A 123 -34.64 0.58 -1.92
C GLU A 123 -33.18 0.76 -2.35
N GLY A 124 -32.54 1.89 -1.98
CA GLY A 124 -31.14 2.18 -2.30
C GLY A 124 -30.14 1.66 -1.28
N THR A 125 -30.61 1.25 -0.10
CA THR A 125 -29.75 0.80 1.01
C THR A 125 -29.30 -0.64 0.80
N SER A 126 -28.01 -0.83 0.53
CA SER A 126 -27.45 -2.16 0.30
C SER A 126 -27.24 -2.96 1.61
N VAL A 127 -27.25 -4.30 1.51
CA VAL A 127 -26.85 -5.18 2.62
C VAL A 127 -25.39 -4.95 3.01
N GLY A 128 -24.53 -4.61 2.04
CA GLY A 128 -23.14 -4.22 2.31
C GLY A 128 -23.06 -3.00 3.23
N LEU A 129 -23.90 -1.98 3.00
CA LEU A 129 -23.96 -0.80 3.86
C LEU A 129 -24.44 -1.10 5.29
N PHE A 130 -25.24 -2.16 5.46
CA PHE A 130 -25.65 -2.64 6.78
C PHE A 130 -24.55 -3.46 7.49
N THR A 131 -23.80 -4.26 6.74
CA THR A 131 -22.84 -5.25 7.26
C THR A 131 -21.39 -4.78 7.28
N TYR A 132 -21.05 -3.65 6.66
CA TYR A 132 -19.66 -3.15 6.65
C TYR A 132 -19.04 -2.94 8.06
N PRO A 133 -19.78 -2.61 9.14
CA PRO A 133 -19.17 -2.56 10.47
C PRO A 133 -18.63 -3.92 10.93
N VAL A 134 -19.21 -5.02 10.45
CA VAL A 134 -18.77 -6.38 10.72
C VAL A 134 -17.53 -6.73 9.88
N LEU A 135 -17.48 -6.27 8.62
CA LEU A 135 -16.27 -6.33 7.81
C LEU A 135 -15.12 -5.54 8.47
N GLN A 136 -15.41 -4.33 8.97
CA GLN A 136 -14.43 -3.53 9.70
C GLN A 136 -13.92 -4.25 10.96
N ALA A 137 -14.80 -4.93 11.70
CA ALA A 137 -14.39 -5.76 12.84
C ALA A 137 -13.45 -6.89 12.41
N ALA A 138 -13.76 -7.59 11.32
CA ALA A 138 -12.88 -8.61 10.75
C ALA A 138 -11.54 -8.03 10.32
N ASP A 139 -11.53 -6.88 9.63
CA ASP A 139 -10.31 -6.21 9.20
C ASP A 139 -9.38 -5.92 10.38
N ILE A 140 -9.91 -5.52 11.53
CA ILE A 140 -9.12 -5.18 12.72
C ILE A 140 -8.66 -6.45 13.46
N LEU A 141 -9.57 -7.41 13.67
CA LEU A 141 -9.33 -8.61 14.46
C LEU A 141 -8.36 -9.58 13.77
N LEU A 142 -8.38 -9.64 12.43
CA LEU A 142 -7.50 -10.51 11.64
C LEU A 142 -6.02 -10.30 11.96
N TYR A 143 -5.63 -9.05 12.21
CA TYR A 143 -4.25 -8.68 12.50
C TYR A 143 -3.97 -8.57 13.99
N HIS A 144 -4.91 -8.88 14.89
CA HIS A 144 -4.72 -8.70 16.35
C HIS A 144 -4.26 -7.28 16.70
N ALA A 145 -4.84 -6.25 16.06
CA ALA A 145 -4.44 -4.87 16.32
C ALA A 145 -4.69 -4.50 17.78
N ASN A 146 -3.69 -3.93 18.45
CA ASN A 146 -3.84 -3.40 19.80
C ASN A 146 -4.57 -2.05 19.76
N GLN A 147 -4.34 -1.28 18.71
CA GLN A 147 -4.82 0.08 18.59
C GLN A 147 -5.33 0.38 17.17
N VAL A 148 -6.41 1.16 17.08
CA VAL A 148 -6.97 1.59 15.79
C VAL A 148 -7.05 3.12 15.78
N PRO A 149 -6.18 3.80 15.01
CA PRO A 149 -6.26 5.24 14.78
C PRO A 149 -7.57 5.61 14.09
N VAL A 150 -8.46 6.25 14.83
CA VAL A 150 -9.80 6.61 14.33
C VAL A 150 -10.23 8.00 14.77
N GLY A 151 -11.08 8.62 13.95
CA GLY A 151 -11.86 9.78 14.36
C GLY A 151 -12.97 9.40 15.35
N GLU A 152 -13.49 10.40 16.07
CA GLU A 152 -14.59 10.22 17.03
C GLU A 152 -15.83 9.60 16.37
N ASP A 153 -16.06 9.88 15.09
CA ASP A 153 -17.18 9.35 14.29
C ASP A 153 -17.14 7.83 14.08
N GLN A 154 -15.95 7.21 14.20
CA GLN A 154 -15.74 5.78 14.01
C GLN A 154 -15.63 5.02 15.34
N ARG A 155 -15.71 5.71 16.48
CA ARG A 155 -15.61 5.09 17.82
C ARG A 155 -16.63 3.98 18.02
N GLN A 156 -17.86 4.17 17.52
CA GLN A 156 -18.93 3.17 17.60
C GLN A 156 -18.56 1.86 16.89
N HIS A 157 -17.83 1.92 15.77
CA HIS A 157 -17.40 0.71 15.06
C HIS A 157 -16.27 -0.02 15.79
N VAL A 158 -15.38 0.70 16.48
CA VAL A 158 -14.36 0.08 17.34
C VAL A 158 -15.01 -0.61 18.54
N GLU A 159 -16.02 0.00 19.16
CA GLU A 159 -16.78 -0.65 20.24
C GLU A 159 -17.49 -1.92 19.75
N LEU A 160 -18.13 -1.89 18.58
CA LEU A 160 -18.72 -3.11 17.97
C LEU A 160 -17.65 -4.19 17.75
N THR A 161 -16.46 -3.81 17.28
CA THR A 161 -15.33 -4.73 17.08
C THR A 161 -14.94 -5.41 18.39
N ARG A 162 -14.87 -4.66 19.48
CA ARG A 162 -14.57 -5.19 20.82
C ARG A 162 -15.66 -6.13 21.31
N ASP A 163 -16.93 -5.75 21.16
CA ASP A 163 -18.08 -6.58 21.58
C ASP A 163 -18.11 -7.93 20.86
N VAL A 164 -17.90 -7.92 19.54
CA VAL A 164 -17.88 -9.13 18.71
C VAL A 164 -16.64 -9.98 19.02
N GLY A 165 -15.47 -9.35 19.17
CA GLY A 165 -14.23 -10.05 19.55
C GLY A 165 -14.32 -10.68 20.94
N GLN A 166 -14.88 -9.98 21.93
CA GLN A 166 -15.07 -10.49 23.29
C GLN A 166 -16.03 -11.69 23.29
N ARG A 167 -17.09 -11.62 22.47
CA ARG A 167 -18.05 -12.71 22.29
C ARG A 167 -17.40 -13.93 21.66
N PHE A 168 -16.57 -13.76 20.64
CA PHE A 168 -15.77 -14.84 20.06
C PHE A 168 -14.90 -15.50 21.14
N ASN A 169 -14.13 -14.68 21.88
CA ASN A 169 -13.24 -15.19 22.93
C ASN A 169 -13.98 -15.94 24.04
N SER A 170 -15.17 -15.47 24.40
CA SER A 170 -15.99 -16.12 25.44
C SER A 170 -16.54 -17.49 24.99
N LEU A 171 -16.82 -17.64 23.69
CA LEU A 171 -17.37 -18.88 23.13
C LEU A 171 -16.28 -19.92 22.79
N TYR A 172 -15.12 -19.45 22.33
CA TYR A 172 -14.10 -20.31 21.71
C TYR A 172 -12.73 -20.27 22.42
N GLY A 173 -12.59 -19.49 23.50
CA GLY A 173 -11.34 -19.27 24.23
C GLY A 173 -10.61 -18.00 23.79
N GLU A 174 -9.69 -17.51 24.63
CA GLU A 174 -8.94 -16.28 24.36
C GLU A 174 -8.06 -16.41 23.11
N THR A 175 -8.59 -15.96 21.98
CA THR A 175 -7.97 -16.08 20.66
C THR A 175 -7.64 -14.71 20.09
N LEU A 176 -8.61 -13.79 20.11
CA LEU A 176 -8.51 -12.48 19.48
C LEU A 176 -8.02 -11.41 20.44
N THR A 177 -7.22 -10.46 19.94
CA THR A 177 -6.85 -9.24 20.67
C THR A 177 -7.93 -8.19 20.50
N LEU A 178 -8.43 -7.64 21.60
CA LEU A 178 -9.44 -6.60 21.57
C LEU A 178 -8.78 -5.22 21.39
N PRO A 179 -9.11 -4.46 20.34
CA PRO A 179 -8.46 -3.20 20.03
C PRO A 179 -8.95 -2.06 20.94
N ASP A 180 -8.06 -1.13 21.26
CA ASP A 180 -8.43 0.18 21.81
C ASP A 180 -8.46 1.25 20.69
N ALA A 181 -9.33 2.24 20.82
CA ALA A 181 -9.31 3.40 19.92
C ALA A 181 -8.05 4.25 20.21
N TYR A 182 -7.24 4.53 19.18
CA TYR A 182 -6.12 5.46 19.28
C TYR A 182 -6.58 6.83 18.77
N ILE A 183 -6.71 7.79 19.68
CA ILE A 183 -7.07 9.17 19.36
C ILE A 183 -5.79 10.00 19.39
N PRO A 184 -5.30 10.49 18.23
CA PRO A 184 -4.08 11.30 18.18
C PRO A 184 -4.24 12.56 19.04
N LYS A 185 -3.25 12.85 19.89
CA LYS A 185 -3.32 13.90 20.93
C LYS A 185 -3.45 15.33 20.40
N ALA A 186 -3.27 15.57 19.09
CA ALA A 186 -3.38 16.90 18.47
C ALA A 186 -3.60 16.83 16.94
N ALA A 187 -4.57 16.05 16.45
CA ALA A 187 -4.92 16.10 15.04
C ALA A 187 -5.57 17.45 14.68
N ALA A 188 -4.95 18.22 13.79
CA ALA A 188 -5.48 19.51 13.34
C ALA A 188 -6.81 19.30 12.63
N LYS A 189 -7.90 19.87 13.18
CA LYS A 189 -9.19 19.90 12.49
C LYS A 189 -9.16 21.01 11.45
N ILE A 190 -9.18 20.62 10.18
CA ILE A 190 -9.21 21.55 9.05
C ILE A 190 -10.63 21.69 8.53
N TYR A 191 -11.08 22.93 8.43
CA TYR A 191 -12.42 23.30 7.99
C TYR A 191 -12.43 23.71 6.52
N ASP A 192 -13.62 23.72 5.93
CA ASP A 192 -13.83 24.15 4.56
C ASP A 192 -13.46 25.65 4.41
N LEU A 193 -12.76 25.99 3.32
CA LEU A 193 -12.27 27.35 3.10
C LEU A 193 -13.37 28.35 2.71
N GLN A 194 -14.56 27.89 2.34
CA GLN A 194 -15.72 28.72 2.00
C GLN A 194 -16.81 28.65 3.06
N ASP A 195 -16.93 27.52 3.77
CA ASP A 195 -17.78 27.38 4.95
C ASP A 195 -16.95 26.93 6.17
N PRO A 196 -16.33 27.89 6.91
CA PRO A 196 -15.49 27.57 8.06
C PRO A 196 -16.22 26.89 9.23
N SER A 197 -17.56 26.78 9.19
CA SER A 197 -18.34 26.06 10.19
C SER A 197 -18.38 24.55 9.93
N ALA A 198 -18.12 24.13 8.69
CA ALA A 198 -18.13 22.74 8.27
C ALA A 198 -16.71 22.17 8.16
N LYS A 199 -16.52 20.94 8.63
CA LYS A 199 -15.26 20.21 8.43
C LYS A 199 -15.03 19.99 6.92
N MET A 200 -13.79 20.17 6.46
CA MET A 200 -13.44 19.87 5.08
C MET A 200 -13.80 18.41 4.76
N SER A 201 -14.59 18.20 3.71
CA SER A 201 -15.16 16.91 3.36
C SER A 201 -15.17 16.69 1.85
N LYS A 202 -15.07 15.42 1.45
CA LYS A 202 -15.18 14.97 0.05
C LYS A 202 -16.57 15.18 -0.53
N SER A 203 -17.58 15.28 0.32
CA SER A 203 -18.98 15.50 -0.06
C SER A 203 -19.40 16.97 0.09
N ALA A 204 -18.45 17.91 0.11
CA ALA A 204 -18.76 19.33 0.20
C ALA A 204 -19.59 19.77 -1.03
N THR A 205 -20.50 20.71 -0.83
CA THR A 205 -21.37 21.25 -1.90
C THR A 205 -20.59 22.08 -2.91
N SER A 206 -19.40 22.56 -2.56
CA SER A 206 -18.54 23.40 -3.39
C SER A 206 -17.09 22.95 -3.30
N ASP A 207 -16.47 22.72 -4.46
CA ASP A 207 -15.05 22.36 -4.55
C ASP A 207 -14.09 23.49 -4.13
N LYS A 208 -14.58 24.74 -4.16
CA LYS A 208 -13.78 25.93 -3.80
C LYS A 208 -13.31 25.90 -2.34
N GLY A 209 -14.04 25.18 -1.49
CA GLY A 209 -13.77 25.02 -0.07
C GLY A 209 -12.81 23.89 0.28
N VAL A 210 -12.58 22.96 -0.66
CA VAL A 210 -11.81 21.73 -0.42
C VAL A 210 -10.45 21.84 -1.08
N VAL A 211 -9.39 21.63 -0.29
CA VAL A 211 -8.01 21.64 -0.81
C VAL A 211 -7.57 20.21 -1.07
N TRP A 212 -7.57 19.79 -2.33
CA TRP A 212 -7.08 18.46 -2.73
C TRP A 212 -5.57 18.46 -2.83
N LEU A 213 -4.93 17.38 -2.36
CA LEU A 213 -3.48 17.24 -2.46
C LEU A 213 -3.00 17.07 -3.89
N MET A 214 -3.85 16.50 -4.76
CA MET A 214 -3.58 16.35 -6.18
C MET A 214 -4.19 17.48 -7.04
N ASP A 215 -4.57 18.62 -6.46
CA ASP A 215 -4.77 19.87 -7.22
C ASP A 215 -3.42 20.46 -7.66
N GLU A 216 -3.40 21.09 -8.84
CA GLU A 216 -2.25 21.92 -9.24
C GLU A 216 -1.97 23.00 -8.19
N PRO A 217 -0.69 23.27 -7.81
CA PRO A 217 -0.37 24.20 -6.72
C PRO A 217 -1.01 25.59 -6.89
N LYS A 218 -1.16 26.06 -8.13
CA LYS A 218 -1.83 27.33 -8.45
C LYS A 218 -3.33 27.31 -8.14
N VAL A 219 -4.00 26.16 -8.30
CA VAL A 219 -5.41 25.98 -7.96
C VAL A 219 -5.60 26.03 -6.45
N SER A 220 -4.80 25.27 -5.69
CA SER A 220 -4.84 25.28 -4.23
C SER A 220 -4.50 26.67 -3.67
N ALA A 221 -3.48 27.34 -4.22
CA ALA A 221 -3.12 28.70 -3.83
C ALA A 221 -4.26 29.70 -4.07
N LYS A 222 -5.01 29.54 -5.16
CA LYS A 222 -6.22 30.35 -5.41
C LYS A 222 -7.29 30.09 -4.36
N LYS A 223 -7.54 28.83 -3.97
CA LYS A 223 -8.52 28.47 -2.94
C LYS A 223 -8.20 29.14 -1.59
N PHE A 224 -6.92 29.13 -1.16
CA PHE A 224 -6.48 29.84 0.04
C PHE A 224 -6.63 31.36 -0.04
N ARG A 225 -6.25 31.98 -1.18
CA ARG A 225 -6.42 33.43 -1.39
C ARG A 225 -7.88 33.86 -1.36
N SER A 226 -8.80 33.00 -1.79
CA SER A 226 -10.25 33.24 -1.73
C SER A 226 -10.94 32.71 -0.47
N ALA A 227 -10.19 32.24 0.54
CA ALA A 227 -10.81 31.70 1.75
C ALA A 227 -11.70 32.74 2.44
N VAL A 228 -12.86 32.31 2.94
CA VAL A 228 -13.79 33.15 3.69
C VAL A 228 -13.20 33.49 5.06
N THR A 229 -13.26 34.77 5.41
CA THR A 229 -12.83 35.31 6.70
C THR A 229 -13.96 36.12 7.32
N ASP A 230 -13.81 36.55 8.57
CA ASP A 230 -14.77 37.45 9.21
C ASP A 230 -14.68 38.90 8.68
N ALA A 231 -15.55 39.77 9.18
CA ALA A 231 -15.63 41.18 8.80
C ALA A 231 -14.67 42.10 9.59
N GLY A 232 -13.90 41.55 10.53
CA GLY A 232 -12.89 42.30 11.27
C GLY A 232 -11.60 42.51 10.49
N THR A 233 -10.54 42.89 11.20
CA THR A 233 -9.21 43.17 10.61
C THR A 233 -8.05 42.50 11.34
N GLU A 234 -8.30 41.94 12.53
CA GLU A 234 -7.27 41.40 13.41
C GLU A 234 -6.99 39.92 13.09
N VAL A 235 -5.74 39.56 12.82
CA VAL A 235 -5.32 38.16 12.70
C VAL A 235 -5.18 37.58 14.12
N ARG A 236 -6.24 36.94 14.59
CA ARG A 236 -6.32 36.32 15.91
C ARG A 236 -7.00 34.96 15.84
N TYR A 237 -6.49 34.02 16.60
CA TYR A 237 -7.07 32.70 16.82
C TYR A 237 -8.26 32.81 17.76
N ASP A 238 -9.43 32.57 17.21
CA ASP A 238 -10.71 32.56 17.89
C ASP A 238 -11.67 31.68 17.07
N PRO A 239 -11.77 30.37 17.34
CA PRO A 239 -12.59 29.47 16.54
C PRO A 239 -14.08 29.80 16.55
N GLU A 240 -14.57 30.50 17.58
CA GLU A 240 -15.98 30.88 17.71
C GLU A 240 -16.28 32.18 16.96
N ALA A 241 -15.50 33.24 17.18
CA ALA A 241 -15.76 34.53 16.56
C ALA A 241 -15.11 34.68 15.16
N LYS A 242 -14.01 33.96 14.90
CA LYS A 242 -13.17 34.09 13.70
C LYS A 242 -12.78 32.71 13.12
N PRO A 243 -13.75 31.84 12.81
CA PRO A 243 -13.48 30.46 12.40
C PRO A 243 -12.60 30.37 11.14
N GLY A 244 -12.82 31.24 10.15
CA GLY A 244 -12.02 31.26 8.92
C GLY A 244 -10.55 31.64 9.14
N VAL A 245 -10.28 32.66 9.95
CA VAL A 245 -8.92 33.10 10.29
C VAL A 245 -8.22 32.02 11.13
N SER A 246 -8.92 31.46 12.13
CA SER A 246 -8.42 30.39 12.98
C SER A 246 -8.06 29.12 12.18
N ASN A 247 -8.86 28.79 11.16
CA ASN A 247 -8.57 27.68 10.24
C ASN A 247 -7.27 27.93 9.45
N LEU A 248 -7.07 29.15 8.92
CA LEU A 248 -5.84 29.52 8.21
C LEU A 248 -4.60 29.48 9.12
N LEU A 249 -4.72 29.99 10.36
CA LEU A 249 -3.65 29.91 11.37
C LEU A 249 -3.31 28.46 11.73
N THR A 250 -4.33 27.60 11.84
CA THR A 250 -4.15 26.16 12.08
C THR A 250 -3.42 25.48 10.93
N VAL A 251 -3.77 25.78 9.69
CA VAL A 251 -3.07 25.26 8.50
C VAL A 251 -1.62 25.77 8.47
N TYR A 252 -1.40 27.06 8.72
CA TYR A 252 -0.07 27.66 8.78
C TYR A 252 0.80 26.92 9.80
N SER A 253 0.31 26.78 11.04
CA SER A 253 1.01 26.09 12.12
C SER A 253 1.30 24.63 11.75
N ALA A 254 0.34 23.94 11.13
CA ALA A 254 0.51 22.54 10.75
C ALA A 254 1.56 22.32 9.64
N LEU A 255 1.76 23.28 8.74
CA LEU A 255 2.75 23.20 7.66
C LEU A 255 4.15 23.65 8.09
N THR A 256 4.25 24.59 9.04
CA THR A 256 5.53 25.21 9.44
C THR A 256 6.07 24.70 10.77
N GLY A 257 5.22 24.14 11.63
CA GLY A 257 5.55 23.79 13.02
C GLY A 257 5.60 24.98 13.98
N ILE A 258 5.39 26.21 13.49
CA ILE A 258 5.36 27.43 14.30
C ILE A 258 4.05 27.46 15.11
N SER A 259 4.11 27.91 16.37
CA SER A 259 2.92 27.98 17.21
C SER A 259 1.94 29.05 16.73
N VAL A 260 0.64 28.86 17.01
CA VAL A 260 -0.39 29.83 16.62
C VAL A 260 -0.11 31.22 17.20
N GLY A 261 0.36 31.31 18.45
CA GLY A 261 0.70 32.58 19.09
C GLY A 261 1.82 33.35 18.38
N GLU A 262 2.89 32.66 17.98
CA GLU A 262 3.99 33.28 17.21
C GLU A 262 3.51 33.77 15.82
N ILE A 263 2.54 33.07 15.22
CA ILE A 263 1.95 33.49 13.94
C ILE A 263 1.07 34.72 14.14
N GLU A 264 0.28 34.80 15.22
CA GLU A 264 -0.50 35.99 15.57
C GLU A 264 0.41 37.22 15.78
N GLU A 265 1.52 37.05 16.52
CA GLU A 265 2.52 38.10 16.71
C GLU A 265 3.09 38.58 15.37
N LYS A 266 3.44 37.65 14.47
CA LYS A 266 3.95 37.98 13.13
C LYS A 266 2.99 38.84 12.31
N PHE A 267 1.70 38.55 12.38
CA PHE A 267 0.67 39.26 11.61
C PHE A 267 0.02 40.41 12.39
N THR A 268 0.57 40.79 13.54
CA THR A 268 0.06 41.92 14.33
C THR A 268 0.08 43.21 13.50
N GLY A 269 -1.06 43.91 13.47
CA GLY A 269 -1.23 45.14 12.70
C GLY A 269 -1.44 44.95 11.19
N GLN A 270 -1.46 43.71 10.69
CA GLN A 270 -1.73 43.40 9.28
C GLN A 270 -3.19 42.98 9.07
N LEU A 271 -3.72 43.23 7.86
CA LEU A 271 -5.01 42.71 7.41
C LEU A 271 -4.91 41.23 6.98
N TYR A 272 -6.02 40.60 6.60
CA TYR A 272 -6.05 39.17 6.23
C TYR A 272 -5.35 38.80 4.91
N GLY A 273 -5.14 39.78 4.03
CA GLY A 273 -4.52 39.55 2.70
C GLY A 273 -3.16 38.87 2.81
N PRO A 274 -2.19 39.46 3.54
CA PRO A 274 -0.88 38.85 3.81
C PRO A 274 -0.96 37.41 4.35
N LEU A 275 -1.79 37.13 5.37
CA LEU A 275 -1.97 35.78 5.90
C LEU A 275 -2.42 34.78 4.81
N LYS A 276 -3.42 35.15 4.01
CA LYS A 276 -3.93 34.29 2.93
C LYS A 276 -2.90 34.02 1.84
N VAL A 277 -2.12 35.04 1.48
CA VAL A 277 -1.05 34.93 0.47
C VAL A 277 0.04 33.99 0.98
N GLU A 278 0.48 34.18 2.23
CA GLU A 278 1.58 33.39 2.78
C GLU A 278 1.18 31.93 3.00
N VAL A 279 -0.02 31.64 3.52
CA VAL A 279 -0.53 30.26 3.63
C VAL A 279 -0.63 29.59 2.26
N ALA A 280 -1.05 30.34 1.23
CA ALA A 280 -1.14 29.82 -0.13
C ALA A 280 0.24 29.43 -0.70
N GLU A 281 1.27 30.23 -0.42
CA GLU A 281 2.65 29.98 -0.85
C GLU A 281 3.26 28.80 -0.08
N LEU A 282 3.14 28.78 1.25
CA LEU A 282 3.58 27.67 2.09
C LEU A 282 2.97 26.34 1.66
N PHE A 283 1.67 26.30 1.38
CA PHE A 283 1.02 25.09 0.91
C PHE A 283 1.52 24.69 -0.49
N ALA A 284 1.67 25.65 -1.41
CA ALA A 284 2.14 25.37 -2.77
C ALA A 284 3.56 24.77 -2.76
N ASP A 285 4.46 25.33 -1.95
CA ASP A 285 5.83 24.85 -1.79
C ASP A 285 5.88 23.47 -1.13
N TRP A 286 5.01 23.21 -0.16
CA TRP A 286 4.91 21.92 0.51
C TRP A 286 4.32 20.83 -0.40
N VAL A 287 3.26 21.14 -1.16
CA VAL A 287 2.52 20.15 -1.95
C VAL A 287 3.25 19.77 -3.24
N ALA A 288 4.07 20.66 -3.80
CA ALA A 288 4.81 20.41 -5.04
C ALA A 288 5.70 19.15 -4.98
N PRO A 289 6.61 18.96 -3.99
CA PRO A 289 7.41 17.75 -3.88
C PRO A 289 6.58 16.52 -3.51
N PHE A 290 5.48 16.67 -2.77
CA PHE A 290 4.53 15.58 -2.52
C PHE A 290 3.93 15.07 -3.83
N ARG A 291 3.37 15.96 -4.66
CA ARG A 291 2.80 15.63 -5.97
C ARG A 291 3.81 14.96 -6.88
N ALA A 292 5.04 15.47 -6.92
CA ALA A 292 6.10 14.89 -7.73
C ALA A 292 6.36 13.42 -7.37
N ARG A 293 6.47 13.10 -6.07
CA ARG A 293 6.62 11.70 -5.59
C ARG A 293 5.41 10.84 -5.92
N VAL A 294 4.20 11.36 -5.74
CA VAL A 294 2.97 10.61 -6.07
C VAL A 294 2.92 10.29 -7.56
N ASN A 295 3.22 11.26 -8.41
CA ASN A 295 3.25 11.05 -9.86
C ASN A 295 4.33 10.06 -10.28
N GLU A 296 5.51 10.07 -9.64
CA GLU A 296 6.55 9.07 -9.87
C GLU A 296 6.02 7.63 -9.68
N PHE A 297 5.28 7.38 -8.59
CA PHE A 297 4.64 6.07 -8.36
C PHE A 297 3.50 5.76 -9.33
N LEU A 298 2.78 6.77 -9.83
CA LEU A 298 1.69 6.56 -10.80
C LEU A 298 2.23 6.30 -12.21
N ASP A 299 3.32 6.96 -12.58
CA ASP A 299 4.00 6.77 -13.86
C ASP A 299 4.71 5.41 -13.91
N ASP A 300 5.27 4.94 -12.78
CA ASP A 300 5.77 3.57 -12.61
C ASP A 300 4.71 2.64 -11.96
N SER A 301 3.61 2.44 -12.68
CA SER A 301 2.55 1.51 -12.27
C SER A 301 3.05 0.10 -11.94
N ALA A 302 4.15 -0.36 -12.53
CA ALA A 302 4.71 -1.69 -12.25
C ALA A 302 5.37 -1.74 -10.88
N GLN A 303 6.10 -0.69 -10.49
CA GLN A 303 6.65 -0.55 -9.15
C GLN A 303 5.54 -0.45 -8.10
N LEU A 304 4.51 0.35 -8.35
CA LEU A 304 3.38 0.49 -7.43
C LEU A 304 2.63 -0.83 -7.24
N ASP A 305 2.31 -1.53 -8.33
CA ASP A 305 1.64 -2.83 -8.27
C ASP A 305 2.54 -3.89 -7.60
N ALA A 306 3.87 -3.84 -7.80
CA ALA A 306 4.82 -4.71 -7.10
C ALA A 306 4.83 -4.45 -5.58
N ILE A 307 4.88 -3.19 -5.14
CA ILE A 307 4.81 -2.83 -3.71
C ILE A 307 3.50 -3.35 -3.09
N LEU A 308 2.37 -3.15 -3.77
CA LEU A 308 1.06 -3.56 -3.29
C LEU A 308 0.89 -5.09 -3.24
N ALA A 309 1.72 -5.83 -3.96
CA ALA A 309 1.62 -7.27 -4.04
C ALA A 309 2.75 -8.03 -3.34
N GLU A 310 3.91 -7.42 -3.12
CA GLU A 310 4.95 -7.91 -2.20
C GLU A 310 4.40 -8.05 -0.76
N GLY A 311 3.43 -7.19 -0.38
CA GLY A 311 2.66 -7.34 0.85
C GLY A 311 2.00 -8.72 0.99
N ALA A 312 1.36 -9.22 -0.07
CA ALA A 312 0.64 -10.51 -0.08
C ALA A 312 1.54 -11.73 -0.32
N ALA A 313 2.65 -11.56 -1.04
CA ALA A 313 3.60 -12.66 -1.31
C ALA A 313 4.51 -12.98 -0.12
N LYS A 314 4.73 -12.02 0.77
CA LYS A 314 5.46 -12.17 2.05
C LYS A 314 4.77 -13.16 3.01
N ASP A 315 3.49 -13.46 2.79
CA ASP A 315 2.64 -14.22 3.72
C ASP A 315 2.64 -15.74 3.47
N TRP A 316 2.86 -16.21 2.24
CA TRP A 316 2.72 -17.64 1.89
C TRP A 316 3.85 -18.54 2.38
N LEU A 317 5.08 -18.01 2.48
CA LEU A 317 6.23 -18.79 2.94
C LEU A 317 6.14 -19.10 4.45
N PRO A 318 5.76 -18.14 5.33
CA PRO A 318 5.40 -18.46 6.71
C PRO A 318 4.28 -19.50 6.82
N LEU A 319 3.20 -19.39 6.03
CA LEU A 319 2.09 -20.36 6.03
C LEU A 319 2.54 -21.77 5.61
N LEU A 320 3.38 -21.89 4.57
CA LEU A 320 3.99 -23.18 4.16
C LEU A 320 4.80 -23.83 5.28
N MET A 321 5.46 -23.04 6.12
CA MET A 321 6.26 -23.55 7.24
C MET A 321 5.40 -23.92 8.44
N VAL A 322 4.34 -23.16 8.72
CA VAL A 322 3.42 -23.39 9.84
C VAL A 322 2.47 -24.55 9.53
N ASP A 323 1.66 -24.43 8.48
CA ASP A 323 0.63 -25.41 8.12
C ASP A 323 1.24 -26.63 7.41
N GLY A 324 2.39 -26.43 6.78
CA GLY A 324 3.07 -27.43 6.00
C GLY A 324 4.29 -28.02 6.68
N HIS A 325 4.74 -27.62 7.87
CA HIS A 325 5.84 -28.31 8.58
C HIS A 325 5.67 -28.31 10.10
N ASP A 326 4.47 -27.97 10.58
CA ASP A 326 4.11 -27.86 12.00
C ASP A 326 5.07 -26.97 12.81
N LEU A 327 5.71 -26.00 12.14
CA LEU A 327 6.58 -25.05 12.81
C LEU A 327 5.73 -23.99 13.53
N ASP A 328 6.20 -23.56 14.70
CA ASP A 328 5.61 -22.41 15.38
C ASP A 328 5.66 -21.16 14.47
N PRO A 329 4.65 -20.27 14.48
CA PRO A 329 4.62 -19.04 13.68
C PRO A 329 5.88 -18.16 13.80
N THR A 330 6.55 -18.19 14.95
CA THR A 330 7.83 -17.50 15.17
C THR A 330 8.93 -18.06 14.25
N MET A 331 8.98 -19.39 14.11
CA MET A 331 9.94 -20.09 13.27
C MET A 331 9.62 -19.92 11.78
N GLY A 332 8.34 -19.90 11.40
CA GLY A 332 7.92 -19.56 10.03
C GLY A 332 8.40 -18.18 9.58
N SER A 333 8.35 -17.19 10.47
CA SER A 333 8.86 -15.83 10.23
C SER A 333 10.40 -15.78 10.11
N VAL A 334 11.12 -16.58 10.93
CA VAL A 334 12.59 -16.69 10.84
C VAL A 334 13.02 -17.31 9.51
N VAL A 335 12.29 -18.33 9.04
CA VAL A 335 12.54 -18.97 7.76
C VAL A 335 12.30 -18.00 6.59
N TYR A 336 11.25 -17.17 6.65
CA TYR A 336 11.07 -16.08 5.67
C TYR A 336 12.22 -15.06 5.71
N ALA A 337 12.68 -14.66 6.90
CA ALA A 337 13.82 -13.75 7.02
C ALA A 337 15.09 -14.35 6.40
N ALA A 338 15.32 -15.65 6.57
CA ALA A 338 16.43 -16.37 5.94
C ALA A 338 16.29 -16.41 4.40
N PHE A 339 15.07 -16.60 3.87
CA PHE A 339 14.78 -16.50 2.44
C PHE A 339 15.10 -15.11 1.88
N ALA A 340 14.60 -14.06 2.54
CA ALA A 340 14.81 -12.68 2.12
C ALA A 340 16.30 -12.29 2.17
N ALA A 341 17.01 -12.72 3.22
CA ALA A 341 18.45 -12.54 3.31
C ALA A 341 19.20 -13.27 2.19
N ALA A 342 18.82 -14.52 1.88
CA ALA A 342 19.38 -15.28 0.77
C ALA A 342 19.14 -14.60 -0.58
N MET A 343 17.93 -14.10 -0.83
CA MET A 343 17.59 -13.31 -2.01
C MET A 343 18.46 -12.06 -2.12
N ALA A 344 18.63 -11.31 -1.02
CA ALA A 344 19.48 -10.13 -0.99
C ALA A 344 20.94 -10.48 -1.31
N ILE A 345 21.52 -11.50 -0.65
CA ILE A 345 22.87 -12.00 -0.92
C ILE A 345 23.02 -12.38 -2.39
N GLY A 346 22.04 -13.10 -2.95
CA GLY A 346 22.03 -13.48 -4.36
C GLY A 346 22.02 -12.27 -5.30
N ARG A 347 21.22 -11.24 -4.99
CA ARG A 347 21.16 -9.99 -5.79
C ARG A 347 22.46 -9.20 -5.72
N PHE A 348 23.07 -9.02 -4.54
CA PHE A 348 24.32 -8.29 -4.37
C PHE A 348 25.54 -9.03 -4.95
N SER A 349 25.56 -10.36 -4.86
CA SER A 349 26.62 -11.19 -5.47
C SER A 349 26.39 -11.47 -6.95
N GLY A 350 25.22 -11.14 -7.49
CA GLY A 350 24.80 -11.48 -8.85
C GLY A 350 25.76 -11.01 -9.93
N GLY A 351 26.30 -9.78 -9.82
CA GLY A 351 27.28 -9.27 -10.78
C GLY A 351 28.52 -10.16 -10.86
N PHE A 352 29.11 -10.51 -9.72
CA PHE A 352 30.28 -11.40 -9.63
C PHE A 352 29.99 -12.80 -10.22
N VAL A 353 28.82 -13.35 -9.95
CA VAL A 353 28.41 -14.67 -10.47
C VAL A 353 28.19 -14.62 -11.98
N ILE A 354 27.55 -13.56 -12.48
CA ILE A 354 27.32 -13.34 -13.92
C ILE A 354 28.65 -13.16 -14.66
N ASP A 355 29.61 -12.44 -14.08
CA ASP A 355 30.93 -12.25 -14.68
C ASP A 355 31.71 -13.56 -14.80
N ARG A 356 31.52 -14.49 -13.85
CA ARG A 356 32.24 -15.76 -13.80
C ARG A 356 31.57 -16.89 -14.58
N LEU A 357 30.24 -16.98 -14.57
CA LEU A 357 29.48 -18.07 -15.19
C LEU A 357 28.74 -17.65 -16.46
N GLY A 358 28.69 -16.35 -16.77
CA GLY A 358 27.84 -15.79 -17.82
C GLY A 358 26.36 -15.80 -17.44
N ARG A 359 25.52 -15.08 -18.19
CA ARG A 359 24.08 -14.98 -17.94
C ARG A 359 23.37 -16.33 -17.96
N ALA A 360 23.64 -17.14 -18.99
CA ALA A 360 23.03 -18.47 -19.13
C ALA A 360 23.51 -19.46 -18.04
N GLY A 361 24.80 -19.44 -17.69
CA GLY A 361 25.33 -20.27 -16.60
C GLY A 361 24.76 -19.87 -15.25
N THR A 362 24.59 -18.57 -15.01
CA THR A 362 23.98 -18.03 -13.79
C THR A 362 22.52 -18.44 -13.67
N VAL A 363 21.70 -18.27 -14.72
CA VAL A 363 20.29 -18.70 -14.68
C VAL A 363 20.16 -20.20 -14.43
N ARG A 364 21.04 -21.01 -15.02
CA ARG A 364 21.05 -22.47 -14.78
C ARG A 364 21.42 -22.78 -13.33
N ALA A 365 22.47 -22.17 -12.79
CA ALA A 365 22.88 -22.38 -11.40
C ALA A 365 21.80 -21.94 -10.41
N SER A 366 21.17 -20.78 -10.65
CA SER A 366 20.05 -20.28 -9.88
C SER A 366 18.84 -21.21 -9.94
N ALA A 367 18.47 -21.70 -11.14
CA ALA A 367 17.37 -22.66 -11.29
C ALA A 367 17.64 -23.99 -10.57
N VAL A 368 18.87 -24.51 -10.63
CA VAL A 368 19.26 -25.73 -9.90
C VAL A 368 19.22 -25.54 -8.39
N SER A 369 19.78 -24.43 -7.88
CA SER A 369 19.71 -24.09 -6.45
C SER A 369 18.27 -23.93 -5.97
N GLY A 370 17.45 -23.22 -6.76
CA GLY A 370 16.03 -23.00 -6.49
C GLY A 370 15.24 -24.30 -6.45
N ALA A 371 15.44 -25.17 -7.45
CA ALA A 371 14.77 -26.46 -7.53
C ALA A 371 15.20 -27.40 -6.40
N ALA A 372 16.49 -27.45 -6.06
CA ALA A 372 16.99 -28.28 -4.97
C ALA A 372 16.44 -27.81 -3.61
N GLY A 373 16.47 -26.49 -3.35
CA GLY A 373 15.91 -25.92 -2.13
C GLY A 373 14.41 -26.18 -2.01
N LEU A 374 13.66 -25.94 -3.09
CA LEU A 374 12.22 -26.16 -3.11
C LEU A 374 11.84 -27.65 -3.01
N ALA A 375 12.58 -28.55 -3.66
CA ALA A 375 12.36 -30.00 -3.53
C ALA A 375 12.59 -30.48 -2.09
N LEU A 376 13.63 -30.00 -1.41
CA LEU A 376 13.87 -30.31 -0.01
C LEU A 376 12.76 -29.75 0.89
N VAL A 377 12.25 -28.55 0.61
CA VAL A 377 11.09 -27.99 1.32
C VAL A 377 9.83 -28.84 1.13
N ILE A 378 9.63 -29.42 -0.05
CA ILE A 378 8.43 -30.23 -0.37
C ILE A 378 8.51 -31.62 0.26
N PHE A 379 9.65 -32.30 0.11
CA PHE A 379 9.78 -33.74 0.38
C PHE A 379 10.52 -34.09 1.67
N ALA A 380 11.15 -33.12 2.35
CA ALA A 380 11.78 -33.41 3.63
C ALA A 380 10.74 -33.44 4.75
N ASP A 381 10.72 -34.52 5.53
CA ASP A 381 9.86 -34.63 6.71
C ASP A 381 10.44 -33.89 7.93
N HIS A 382 11.71 -33.46 7.88
CA HIS A 382 12.40 -32.81 9.00
C HIS A 382 12.30 -31.26 8.91
N PRO A 383 11.62 -30.58 9.85
CA PRO A 383 11.32 -29.15 9.75
C PRO A 383 12.55 -28.24 9.68
N VAL A 384 13.62 -28.57 10.42
CA VAL A 384 14.89 -27.81 10.37
C VAL A 384 15.57 -27.93 9.01
N LEU A 385 15.46 -29.08 8.34
CA LEU A 385 16.05 -29.29 7.03
C LEU A 385 15.27 -28.51 5.97
N ALA A 386 13.93 -28.52 6.05
CA ALA A 386 13.07 -27.70 5.21
C ALA A 386 13.35 -26.20 5.42
N GLY A 387 13.43 -25.74 6.67
CA GLY A 387 13.78 -24.36 7.00
C GLY A 387 15.16 -23.93 6.51
N ALA A 388 16.17 -24.80 6.59
CA ALA A 388 17.49 -24.53 6.01
C ALA A 388 17.49 -24.52 4.47
N ALA A 389 16.67 -25.38 3.85
CA ALA A 389 16.56 -25.50 2.40
C ALA A 389 15.98 -24.24 1.74
N VAL A 390 15.19 -23.47 2.47
CA VAL A 390 14.65 -22.17 2.03
C VAL A 390 15.77 -21.16 1.67
N PHE A 391 16.95 -21.26 2.28
CA PHE A 391 18.09 -20.44 1.90
C PHE A 391 18.54 -20.71 0.46
N PHE A 392 18.61 -21.98 0.04
CA PHE A 392 18.96 -22.36 -1.33
C PHE A 392 17.87 -21.98 -2.32
N TRP A 393 16.60 -22.03 -1.88
CA TRP A 393 15.48 -21.54 -2.66
C TRP A 393 15.60 -20.03 -2.90
N GLY A 394 15.87 -19.23 -1.85
CA GLY A 394 16.07 -17.79 -1.96
C GLY A 394 17.23 -17.39 -2.87
N LEU A 395 18.39 -18.06 -2.75
CA LEU A 395 19.51 -17.84 -3.67
C LEU A 395 19.14 -18.16 -5.12
N GLY A 396 18.36 -19.22 -5.34
CA GLY A 396 17.89 -19.61 -6.66
C GLY A 396 16.90 -18.63 -7.28
N ALA A 397 16.02 -18.03 -6.47
CA ALA A 397 15.03 -17.07 -6.93
C ALA A 397 15.62 -15.67 -7.24
N ALA A 398 16.80 -15.35 -6.72
CA ALA A 398 17.34 -14.00 -6.69
C ALA A 398 17.58 -13.34 -8.07
N LEU A 399 18.03 -14.12 -9.07
CA LEU A 399 18.63 -13.57 -10.30
C LEU A 399 17.84 -13.85 -11.59
N GLY A 400 16.83 -14.72 -11.55
CA GLY A 400 16.10 -15.15 -12.75
C GLY A 400 15.44 -13.97 -13.49
N PHE A 401 14.66 -13.17 -12.78
CA PHE A 401 13.93 -12.04 -13.37
C PHE A 401 14.87 -10.89 -13.83
N PRO A 402 15.84 -10.40 -13.02
CA PRO A 402 16.79 -9.38 -13.46
C PRO A 402 17.58 -9.78 -14.71
N ILE A 403 18.03 -11.04 -14.80
CA ILE A 403 18.77 -11.52 -15.97
C ILE A 403 17.86 -11.61 -17.20
N ALA A 404 16.62 -12.08 -17.05
CA ALA A 404 15.66 -12.13 -18.14
C ALA A 404 15.35 -10.73 -18.70
N LEU A 405 15.18 -9.74 -17.83
CA LEU A 405 14.94 -8.35 -18.21
C LEU A 405 16.15 -7.74 -18.94
N SER A 406 17.35 -7.96 -18.40
CA SER A 406 18.61 -7.53 -19.03
C SER A 406 18.83 -8.19 -20.40
N ALA A 407 18.53 -9.48 -20.53
CA ALA A 407 18.60 -10.19 -21.81
C ALA A 407 17.56 -9.70 -22.82
N ALA A 408 16.37 -9.31 -22.38
CA ALA A 408 15.35 -8.70 -23.24
C ALA A 408 15.78 -7.34 -23.80
N GLY A 409 16.43 -6.52 -22.96
CA GLY A 409 17.00 -5.23 -23.35
C GLY A 409 18.08 -5.37 -24.43
N ASP A 410 18.94 -6.38 -24.30
CA ASP A 410 20.09 -6.55 -25.20
C ASP A 410 19.79 -7.32 -26.49
N SER A 411 18.59 -7.87 -26.66
CA SER A 411 18.26 -8.85 -27.72
C SER A 411 17.69 -8.28 -29.02
N GLY A 412 18.43 -7.42 -29.74
CA GLY A 412 18.04 -7.00 -31.11
C GLY A 412 17.08 -5.78 -31.18
N PRO A 413 16.47 -5.47 -32.35
CA PRO A 413 15.69 -4.24 -32.55
C PRO A 413 14.38 -4.26 -31.76
N ASN A 414 13.93 -3.13 -31.21
CA ASN A 414 12.74 -2.99 -30.32
C ASN A 414 12.92 -3.56 -28.89
N ALA A 415 13.99 -3.15 -28.21
CA ALA A 415 14.27 -3.51 -26.81
C ALA A 415 13.09 -3.23 -25.86
N THR A 416 12.45 -2.07 -25.98
CA THR A 416 11.31 -1.68 -25.14
C THR A 416 10.19 -2.71 -25.17
N ALA A 417 9.78 -3.15 -26.37
CA ALA A 417 8.68 -4.11 -26.51
C ALA A 417 8.98 -5.49 -25.88
N ARG A 418 10.23 -5.95 -25.96
CA ARG A 418 10.62 -7.23 -25.34
C ARG A 418 10.77 -7.14 -23.83
N VAL A 419 11.33 -6.03 -23.33
CA VAL A 419 11.38 -5.75 -21.90
C VAL A 419 9.95 -5.72 -21.34
N SER A 420 9.03 -5.01 -22.02
CA SER A 420 7.61 -5.00 -21.67
C SER A 420 6.96 -6.38 -21.73
N LEU A 421 7.29 -7.21 -22.73
CA LEU A 421 6.78 -8.59 -22.83
C LEU A 421 7.26 -9.46 -21.66
N VAL A 422 8.55 -9.39 -21.31
CA VAL A 422 9.10 -10.15 -20.17
C VAL A 422 8.48 -9.69 -18.85
N ALA A 423 8.31 -8.38 -18.67
CA ALA A 423 7.61 -7.82 -17.51
C ALA A 423 6.15 -8.29 -17.45
N MET A 424 5.43 -8.31 -18.59
CA MET A 424 4.05 -8.79 -18.68
C MET A 424 3.93 -10.28 -18.34
N ILE A 425 4.84 -11.13 -18.85
CA ILE A 425 4.88 -12.56 -18.51
C ILE A 425 5.13 -12.73 -17.01
N GLY A 426 6.07 -11.97 -16.43
CA GLY A 426 6.32 -11.95 -14.99
C GLY A 426 5.09 -11.54 -14.19
N TYR A 427 4.37 -10.52 -14.66
CA TYR A 427 3.13 -10.05 -14.04
C TYR A 427 2.00 -11.08 -14.11
N ILE A 428 1.78 -11.73 -15.26
CA ILE A 428 0.76 -12.79 -15.40
C ILE A 428 1.10 -13.96 -14.47
N ALA A 429 2.36 -14.39 -14.46
CA ALA A 429 2.81 -15.47 -13.58
C ALA A 429 2.63 -15.11 -12.10
N PHE A 430 2.88 -13.85 -11.75
CA PHE A 430 2.73 -13.33 -10.39
C PHE A 430 1.25 -13.15 -9.99
N LEU A 431 0.36 -12.75 -10.91
CA LEU A 431 -1.06 -12.56 -10.64
C LEU A 431 -1.81 -13.90 -10.57
N VAL A 432 -1.49 -14.84 -11.47
CA VAL A 432 -2.16 -16.14 -11.56
C VAL A 432 -1.54 -17.16 -10.60
N GLY A 433 -0.25 -17.03 -10.31
CA GLY A 433 0.52 -17.97 -9.49
C GLY A 433 -0.07 -18.18 -8.10
N PRO A 434 -0.12 -17.17 -7.22
CA PRO A 434 -0.61 -17.33 -5.85
C PRO A 434 -2.06 -17.85 -5.77
N PRO A 435 -3.05 -17.34 -6.52
CA PRO A 435 -4.40 -17.92 -6.52
C PRO A 435 -4.45 -19.37 -7.00
N SER A 436 -3.66 -19.73 -8.01
CA SER A 436 -3.59 -21.12 -8.50
C SER A 436 -2.94 -22.04 -7.47
N LEU A 437 -1.93 -21.54 -6.74
CA LEU A 437 -1.26 -22.28 -5.68
C LEU A 437 -2.13 -22.42 -4.43
N GLY A 438 -2.90 -21.40 -4.06
CA GLY A 438 -3.92 -21.48 -3.01
C GLY A 438 -4.99 -22.51 -3.34
N PHE A 439 -5.56 -22.45 -4.56
CA PHE A 439 -6.54 -23.42 -5.03
C PHE A 439 -6.01 -24.87 -5.00
N LEU A 440 -4.77 -25.09 -5.45
CA LEU A 440 -4.12 -26.41 -5.37
C LEU A 440 -3.82 -26.82 -3.92
N GLY A 441 -3.47 -25.86 -3.08
CA GLY A 441 -3.21 -26.06 -1.65
C GLY A 441 -4.44 -26.56 -0.91
N ASP A 442 -5.61 -25.98 -1.20
CA ASP A 442 -6.89 -26.37 -0.60
C ASP A 442 -7.30 -27.81 -0.97
N HIS A 443 -7.00 -28.25 -2.18
CA HIS A 443 -7.41 -29.57 -2.68
C HIS A 443 -6.40 -30.68 -2.38
N TYR A 444 -5.10 -30.36 -2.34
CA TYR A 444 -4.02 -31.35 -2.31
C TYR A 444 -2.98 -31.12 -1.20
N GLY A 445 -3.16 -30.09 -0.38
CA GLY A 445 -2.20 -29.64 0.63
C GLY A 445 -1.13 -28.71 0.05
N LEU A 446 -0.69 -27.75 0.85
CA LEU A 446 0.22 -26.68 0.42
C LEU A 446 1.61 -27.21 -0.01
N ARG A 447 2.13 -28.27 0.64
CA ARG A 447 3.36 -28.95 0.20
C ARG A 447 3.24 -29.53 -1.22
N SER A 448 2.12 -30.19 -1.52
CA SER A 448 1.86 -30.79 -2.84
C SER A 448 1.66 -29.72 -3.92
N ALA A 449 1.01 -28.60 -3.58
CA ALA A 449 0.82 -27.49 -4.50
C ALA A 449 2.15 -26.88 -4.98
N MET A 450 3.18 -26.87 -4.12
CA MET A 450 4.52 -26.39 -4.46
C MET A 450 5.24 -27.26 -5.52
N ILE A 451 4.77 -28.48 -5.80
CA ILE A 451 5.30 -29.31 -6.91
C ILE A 451 5.13 -28.59 -8.25
N ALA A 452 4.03 -27.83 -8.44
CA ALA A 452 3.82 -27.04 -9.64
C ALA A 452 4.94 -25.98 -9.81
N VAL A 453 5.29 -25.29 -8.72
CA VAL A 453 6.40 -24.30 -8.70
C VAL A 453 7.74 -25.00 -8.98
N LEU A 454 7.98 -26.17 -8.40
CA LEU A 454 9.19 -26.95 -8.63
C LEU A 454 9.36 -27.33 -10.10
N VAL A 455 8.28 -27.73 -10.77
CA VAL A 455 8.30 -28.03 -12.21
C VAL A 455 8.69 -26.81 -13.04
N PHE A 456 8.13 -25.63 -12.75
CA PHE A 456 8.48 -24.39 -13.44
C PHE A 456 9.93 -23.96 -13.20
N VAL A 457 10.40 -24.03 -11.95
CA VAL A 457 11.79 -23.70 -11.59
C VAL A 457 12.77 -24.68 -12.25
N ALA A 458 12.45 -25.97 -12.28
CA ALA A 458 13.26 -26.97 -12.98
C ALA A 458 13.28 -26.73 -14.50
N ALA A 459 12.14 -26.37 -15.10
CA ALA A 459 12.05 -26.04 -16.52
C ALA A 459 12.91 -24.82 -16.89
N ALA A 460 13.04 -23.83 -16.00
CA ALA A 460 13.87 -22.64 -16.22
C ALA A 460 15.36 -22.97 -16.47
N ALA A 461 15.88 -24.07 -15.90
CA ALA A 461 17.25 -24.52 -16.14
C ALA A 461 17.49 -24.91 -17.62
N PHE A 462 16.47 -25.43 -18.30
CA PHE A 462 16.51 -25.80 -19.71
C PHE A 462 16.31 -24.61 -20.65
N LEU A 463 15.62 -23.56 -20.18
CA LEU A 463 15.40 -22.31 -20.91
C LEU A 463 16.59 -21.33 -20.78
N ALA A 464 17.52 -21.58 -19.86
CA ALA A 464 18.72 -20.77 -19.62
C ALA A 464 19.56 -20.41 -20.87
N PRO A 465 19.70 -21.25 -21.91
CA PRO A 465 20.40 -20.85 -23.14
C PRO A 465 19.79 -19.64 -23.86
N ALA A 466 18.49 -19.37 -23.68
CA ALA A 466 17.80 -18.26 -24.33
C ALA A 466 18.30 -16.88 -23.87
N VAL A 467 18.80 -16.77 -22.64
CA VAL A 467 19.33 -15.50 -22.08
C VAL A 467 20.82 -15.26 -22.39
N GLY A 468 21.48 -16.22 -23.06
CA GLY A 468 22.93 -16.17 -23.34
C GLY A 468 23.33 -15.63 -24.71
N ARG A 469 22.38 -15.31 -25.61
CA ARG A 469 22.71 -14.90 -26.99
C ARG A 469 23.21 -13.44 -27.03
N ARG A 470 24.49 -13.26 -27.36
CA ARG A 470 25.04 -11.97 -27.82
C ARG A 470 24.45 -11.62 -29.18
N PRO A 471 24.03 -10.36 -29.45
CA PRO A 471 23.73 -9.94 -30.81
C PRO A 471 25.00 -10.05 -31.68
N ALA A 472 24.86 -10.65 -32.86
CA ALA A 472 25.91 -10.66 -33.87
C ALA A 472 26.33 -9.21 -34.17
N ARG A 473 27.64 -8.95 -34.22
CA ARG A 473 28.22 -7.65 -34.59
C ARG A 473 27.77 -7.27 -36.01
N ALA A 474 26.65 -6.56 -36.15
CA ALA A 474 26.34 -5.77 -37.33
C ALA A 474 27.10 -4.44 -37.20
N GLY A 475 28.39 -4.46 -37.51
CA GLY A 475 29.26 -3.29 -37.33
C GLY A 475 30.65 -3.45 -37.94
N ALA A 476 30.79 -4.23 -39.02
CA ALA A 476 32.06 -4.40 -39.73
C ALA A 476 31.99 -4.11 -41.24
N GLU A 477 30.86 -3.65 -41.78
CA GLU A 477 30.74 -3.37 -43.23
C GLU A 477 30.73 -1.88 -43.60
N HIS A 478 30.64 -0.94 -42.63
CA HIS A 478 30.65 0.50 -42.94
C HIS A 478 32.06 1.13 -43.04
N ARG A 479 33.13 0.33 -43.02
CA ARG A 479 34.52 0.79 -43.23
C ARG A 479 35.21 0.20 -44.46
N ALA A 480 34.50 -0.54 -45.32
CA ALA A 480 35.06 -1.10 -46.56
C ALA A 480 34.52 -0.44 -47.85
N GLY A 481 33.51 0.43 -47.77
CA GLY A 481 32.87 1.06 -48.95
C GLY A 481 33.30 2.50 -49.28
N ALA A 482 34.03 3.18 -48.39
CA ALA A 482 34.40 4.59 -48.58
C ALA A 482 35.83 4.81 -49.14
N GLY A 483 36.53 3.74 -49.52
CA GLY A 483 37.94 3.80 -49.98
C GLY A 483 38.17 3.29 -51.40
N ARG A 484 37.16 3.34 -52.29
CA ARG A 484 37.31 2.78 -53.64
C ARG A 484 36.58 3.56 -54.75
N LEU A 485 36.54 4.89 -54.63
CA LEU A 485 36.11 5.81 -55.71
C LEU A 485 37.11 6.95 -56.00
N GLU A 486 38.35 6.83 -55.53
CA GLU A 486 39.46 7.71 -55.94
C GLU A 486 40.64 6.84 -56.40
N GLU A 487 40.48 6.18 -57.55
CA GLU A 487 41.56 5.72 -58.44
C GLU A 487 40.96 4.88 -59.56
N THR A 488 40.53 5.53 -60.65
CA THR A 488 40.79 5.15 -62.06
C THR A 488 39.94 6.01 -63.00
N ALA A 489 40.65 6.79 -63.83
CA ALA A 489 40.30 7.32 -65.17
C ALA A 489 39.06 8.21 -65.33
#